data_AF-A0A6N3ED31-F1
#
_entry.id   AF-A0A6N3ED31-F1
#
_cell.length_a   1.000
_cell.length_b   1.000
_cell.length_c   1.000
_cell.angle_alpha   90.00
_cell.angle_beta   90.00
_cell.angle_gamma   90.00
#
_symmetry.space_group_name_H-M   'P 1'
#
loop_
_entity.id
_entity.type
_entity.pdbx_description
1 polymer ?
#
loop_
_entity_poly.entity_id
_entity_poly.type
_entity_poly.pdbx_seq_one_letter_code
_entity_poly.pdbx_strand_id
1 'polypeptide(L)' 'MRRSNWKTKVVVVIAFILSVVAGVVAAIFTPDIWKGLVGFGTFAVVLLVLVFILVKVLHIGRD' A
#
# COMPACT_ATOMS: atom_id res chain seq x y z
N MET A 1 7.36 -20.39 21.45
CA MET A 1 7.16 -18.93 21.35
C MET A 1 6.88 -18.56 19.90
N ARG A 2 5.64 -18.22 19.54
CA ARG A 2 5.31 -17.70 18.20
C ARG A 2 5.93 -16.31 18.10
N ARG A 3 7.08 -16.13 17.44
CA ARG A 3 7.60 -14.79 17.15
C ARG A 3 6.50 -14.04 16.41
N SER A 4 5.89 -13.05 17.05
CA SER A 4 4.83 -12.30 16.42
C SER A 4 5.51 -11.37 15.42
N ASN A 5 5.22 -11.55 14.14
CA ASN A 5 5.61 -10.60 13.08
C ASN A 5 4.80 -9.29 13.21
N TRP A 6 4.64 -8.77 14.43
CA TRP A 6 3.77 -7.64 14.74
C TRP A 6 4.24 -6.38 14.00
N LYS A 7 5.57 -6.21 13.90
CA LYS A 7 6.20 -5.14 13.12
C LYS A 7 5.80 -5.20 11.65
N THR A 8 5.86 -6.38 11.03
CA THR A 8 5.41 -6.57 9.64
C THR A 8 3.92 -6.24 9.49
N LYS A 9 3.07 -6.65 10.43
CA LYS A 9 1.63 -6.34 10.38
C LYS A 9 1.37 -4.83 10.42
N VAL A 10 2.02 -4.11 11.34
CA VAL A 10 1.88 -2.65 11.45
C VAL A 10 2.33 -1.95 10.17
N VAL A 11 3.45 -2.39 9.60
CA VAL A 11 4.01 -1.80 8.38
C VAL A 11 3.12 -2.04 7.17
N VAL A 12 2.52 -3.23 7.05
CA VAL A 12 1.52 -3.52 6.02
C VAL A 12 0.26 -2.65 6.18
N VAL A 13 -0.20 -2.42 7.41
CA VAL A 13 -1.35 -1.55 7.67
C VAL A 13 -1.06 -0.09 7.28
N ILE A 14 0.13 0.42 7.61
CA ILE A 14 0.54 1.77 7.22
C ILE A 14 0.64 1.89 5.70
N ALA A 15 1.28 0.92 5.03
CA ALA A 15 1.36 0.87 3.57
C ALA A 15 -0.02 0.85 2.92
N PHE A 16 -0.96 0.11 3.51
CA PHE A 16 -2.34 0.07 3.06
C PHE A 16 -3.03 1.43 3.14
N ILE A 17 -2.96 2.11 4.29
CA ILE A 17 -3.55 3.44 4.45
C ILE A 17 -2.97 4.43 3.43
N LEU A 18 -1.64 4.44 3.24
CA LEU A 18 -0.98 5.31 2.27
C LEU A 18 -1.44 5.01 0.83
N SER A 19 -1.59 3.74 0.47
CA SER A 19 -2.06 3.35 -0.85
C SER A 19 -3.51 3.78 -1.11
N VAL A 20 -4.38 3.71 -0.09
CA VAL A 20 -5.79 4.15 -0.20
C VAL A 20 -5.84 5.66 -0.43
N VAL A 21 -5.07 6.43 0.36
CA VAL A 21 -4.99 7.89 0.19
C VAL A 21 -4.49 8.23 -1.21
N ALA A 22 -3.43 7.57 -1.70
CA ALA A 22 -2.91 7.78 -3.05
C ALA A 22 -3.96 7.45 -4.13
N GLY A 23 -4.72 6.36 -3.98
CA GLY A 23 -5.79 5.99 -4.89
C GLY A 23 -6.93 7.02 -4.92
N VAL A 24 -7.36 7.52 -3.75
CA VAL A 24 -8.39 8.56 -3.66
C VAL A 24 -7.92 9.86 -4.30
N VAL A 25 -6.68 10.29 -4.00
CA VAL A 25 -6.08 11.49 -4.58
C VAL A 25 -6.03 11.37 -6.11
N ALA A 26 -5.57 10.24 -6.64
CA ALA A 26 -5.52 10.00 -8.08
C ALA A 26 -6.91 10.04 -8.72
N ALA A 27 -7.93 9.49 -8.06
CA ALA A 27 -9.31 9.54 -8.56
C ALA A 27 -9.88 10.97 -8.58
N ILE A 28 -9.50 11.84 -7.65
CA ILE A 28 -9.95 13.26 -7.64
C ILE A 28 -9.49 13.99 -8.91
N PHE A 29 -8.26 13.73 -9.36
CA PHE A 29 -7.68 14.40 -10.53
C PHE A 29 -8.03 13.75 -11.88
N THR A 30 -8.81 12.66 -11.87
CA THR A 30 -9.10 11.88 -13.08
C THR A 30 -10.52 12.17 -13.60
N PRO A 31 -10.73 12.25 -14.93
CA PRO A 31 -12.07 12.34 -15.52
C PRO A 31 -12.97 11.17 -15.13
N ASP A 32 -14.29 11.40 -15.00
CA ASP A 32 -15.26 10.42 -14.46
C ASP A 32 -15.22 9.05 -15.14
N ILE A 33 -14.98 9.01 -16.46
CA ILE A 33 -14.89 7.78 -17.26
C ILE A 33 -13.76 6.87 -16.77
N TRP A 34 -12.68 7.45 -16.24
CA TRP A 34 -11.47 6.73 -15.82
C TRP A 34 -11.26 6.70 -14.31
N LYS A 35 -12.12 7.36 -13.51
CA LYS A 35 -11.94 7.47 -12.05
C LYS A 35 -11.79 6.13 -11.36
N GLY A 36 -12.64 5.16 -11.70
CA GLY A 36 -12.58 3.83 -11.11
C GLY A 36 -11.27 3.10 -11.43
N LEU A 37 -10.83 3.14 -12.69
CA LEU A 37 -9.60 2.49 -13.14
C LEU A 37 -8.36 3.16 -12.53
N VAL A 38 -8.29 4.49 -12.55
CA VAL A 38 -7.11 5.22 -12.06
C VAL A 38 -7.05 5.18 -10.53
N GLY A 39 -8.18 5.31 -9.83
CA GLY A 39 -8.21 5.21 -8.37
C GLY A 39 -7.80 3.83 -7.88
N PHE A 40 -8.43 2.77 -8.41
CA PHE A 40 -8.11 1.40 -8.03
C PHE A 40 -6.73 0.96 -8.51
N GLY A 41 -6.36 1.33 -9.74
CA GLY A 41 -5.04 1.03 -10.32
C GLY A 41 -3.92 1.67 -9.52
N THR A 42 -4.06 2.94 -9.13
CA THR A 42 -3.07 3.64 -8.30
C THR A 42 -2.96 2.99 -6.93
N PHE A 43 -4.10 2.69 -6.28
CA PHE A 43 -4.12 1.97 -5.02
C PHE A 43 -3.36 0.63 -5.11
N ALA A 44 -3.70 -0.20 -6.11
CA ALA A 44 -3.12 -1.53 -6.27
C ALA A 44 -1.60 -1.47 -6.52
N VAL A 45 -1.16 -0.58 -7.40
CA VAL A 45 0.28 -0.42 -7.73
C VAL A 45 1.05 0.11 -6.53
N VAL A 46 0.56 1.16 -5.88
CA VAL A 46 1.23 1.78 -4.72
C VAL A 46 1.31 0.80 -3.54
N LEU A 47 0.25 0.04 -3.29
CA LEU A 47 0.24 -0.99 -2.25
C LEU A 47 1.31 -2.06 -2.52
N LEU A 48 1.35 -2.59 -3.74
CA LEU A 48 2.31 -3.62 -4.14
C LEU A 48 3.75 -3.13 -3.97
N VAL A 49 4.04 -1.92 -4.46
CA VAL A 49 5.38 -1.31 -4.40
C VAL A 49 5.79 -1.06 -2.95
N LEU A 50 4.92 -0.45 -2.14
CA LEU A 50 5.23 -0.16 -0.73
C LEU A 50 5.49 -1.45 0.05
N VAL A 51 4.60 -2.44 -0.05
CA VAL A 51 4.77 -3.71 0.67
C VAL A 51 6.03 -4.43 0.22
N PHE A 52 6.32 -4.43 -1.08
CA PHE A 52 7.55 -5.03 -1.62
C PHE A 52 8.80 -4.35 -1.05
N ILE A 53 8.88 -3.02 -1.08
CA ILE A 53 10.04 -2.28 -0.57
C ILE A 53 10.19 -2.52 0.94
N LEU A 54 9.12 -2.35 1.71
CA LEU A 54 9.18 -2.43 3.17
C LEU A 54 9.57 -3.84 3.65
N VAL A 55 8.96 -4.88 3.08
CA VAL A 55 9.19 -6.26 3.53
C VAL A 55 10.44 -6.88 2.90
N LYS A 56 10.64 -6.67 1.60
CA LYS A 56 11.65 -7.41 0.83
C LYS A 56 12.96 -6.66 0.64
N VAL A 57 12.92 -5.33 0.53
CA VAL A 57 14.13 -4.50 0.38
C VAL A 57 14.65 -4.05 1.75
N LEU A 58 13.76 -3.57 2.62
CA LEU A 58 14.12 -3.04 3.94
C LEU A 58 14.11 -4.09 5.05
N HIS A 59 13.70 -5.33 4.75
CA HIS A 59 13.63 -6.45 5.70
C HIS A 59 12.85 -6.11 6.99
N ILE A 60 11.92 -5.15 6.94
CA ILE A 60 11.21 -4.69 8.13
C ILE A 60 10.31 -5.83 8.66
N GLY A 61 10.57 -6.18 9.92
CA GLY A 61 9.86 -7.25 10.64
C GLY A 61 10.40 -8.66 10.40
N ARG A 62 11.57 -8.82 9.76
CA ARG A 62 12.44 -9.98 9.98
C ARG A 62 13.16 -9.82 11.31
N ASP A 63 12.48 -10.14 12.41
CA ASP A 63 13.13 -10.46 13.68
C ASP A 63 13.10 -11.98 13.90
#